data_AF-A0A2Z6RL27-F1
#
_entry.id   AF-A0A2Z6RL27-F1
#
_cell.length_a   1.000
_cell.length_b   1.000
_cell.length_c   1.000
_cell.angle_alpha   90.00
_cell.angle_beta   90.00
_cell.angle_gamma   90.00
#
_symmetry.space_group_name_H-M   'P 1'
#
loop_
_entity.id
_entity.type
_entity.pdbx_description
1 polymer ?
#
loop_
_entity_poly.entity_id
_entity_poly.type
_entity_poly.pdbx_seq_one_letter_code
_entity_poly.pdbx_strand_id
1 'polypeptide(L)'
;MNTNLVGPDTSNTPYFTLTTSLIPDELASASTLLLNAVKVRPKLTQAFRLEVKFLQDFAEFRICLDPVLWYDVYLRINPSLTEVVKIARDYVTTTRMSIPPEEDGPFVVDYEETEKDKAYIPCSISREPHKLKKPKDKECEYDHPEFICEGSVITRDGRDTTCNYYFPTKLIVQELNVDNYIVLLRREPIRELLLLPRPNKDKANYNHFDNEMLLQRSEFWKDLLEQQQRLNFHTIAVNYGRWETGQSRDKYAQACHAHIHLLFTSETWEGVKRMVTNKETLSKLNARNYPGPNYLLKDCMELEQQRLQSAEHQCMLASVAKLSETSESVNNSLVNAITSLSTAVSSLNKHVEILIKKDERDNQEKIIVGLDTA
;
A
#
# COMPACT_ATOMS: atom_id res chain seq x y z
N MET A 1 -0.44 -28.66 8.49
CA MET A 1 -0.33 -27.86 7.26
C MET A 1 0.85 -26.91 7.44
N ASN A 2 1.83 -26.92 6.53
CA ASN A 2 2.95 -25.96 6.54
C ASN A 2 2.48 -24.68 5.85
N THR A 3 1.74 -23.85 6.57
CA THR A 3 1.43 -22.49 6.15
C THR A 3 2.62 -21.60 6.49
N ASN A 4 3.56 -21.46 5.54
CA ASN A 4 4.71 -20.57 5.70
C ASN A 4 4.26 -19.12 5.47
N LEU A 5 3.72 -18.50 6.52
CA LEU A 5 3.50 -17.07 6.58
C LEU A 5 4.85 -16.35 6.44
N VAL A 6 5.02 -15.55 5.38
CA VAL A 6 6.18 -14.69 5.21
C VAL A 6 5.79 -13.29 5.64
N GLY A 7 6.55 -12.71 6.56
CA GLY A 7 6.29 -11.36 7.08
C GLY A 7 7.29 -10.31 6.60
N PRO A 8 7.02 -9.02 6.90
CA PRO A 8 7.83 -7.90 6.44
C PRO A 8 9.31 -7.95 6.87
N ASP A 9 9.58 -8.52 8.05
CA ASP A 9 10.94 -8.71 8.59
C ASP A 9 11.78 -9.65 7.71
N THR A 10 11.15 -10.58 7.00
CA THR A 10 11.83 -11.59 6.17
C THR A 10 11.89 -11.19 4.71
N SER A 11 10.83 -10.58 4.19
CA SER A 11 10.71 -10.24 2.77
C SER A 11 11.27 -8.87 2.41
N ASN A 12 11.59 -8.01 3.39
CA ASN A 12 11.97 -6.61 3.16
C ASN A 12 10.93 -5.85 2.31
N THR A 13 9.65 -6.21 2.48
CA THR A 13 8.50 -5.58 1.81
C THR A 13 7.41 -5.26 2.83
N PRO A 14 6.48 -4.33 2.56
CA PRO A 14 5.38 -3.99 3.48
C PRO A 14 4.26 -5.05 3.45
N TYR A 15 4.61 -6.33 3.33
CA TYR A 15 3.65 -7.40 3.10
C TYR A 15 3.75 -8.52 4.12
N PHE A 16 2.58 -9.05 4.48
CA PHE A 16 2.48 -10.44 4.91
C PHE A 16 1.93 -11.27 3.75
N THR A 17 2.53 -12.40 3.43
CA THR A 17 2.08 -13.27 2.34
C THR A 17 1.91 -14.70 2.80
N LEU A 18 0.96 -15.39 2.17
CA LEU A 18 0.63 -16.78 2.44
C LEU A 18 -0.06 -17.38 1.21
N THR A 19 0.22 -18.64 0.92
CA THR A 19 -0.51 -19.39 -0.11
C THR A 19 -1.23 -20.58 0.51
N THR A 20 -2.40 -20.91 -0.03
CA THR A 20 -3.20 -22.04 0.45
C THR A 20 -4.09 -22.60 -0.66
N SER A 21 -4.59 -23.81 -0.50
CA SER A 21 -5.50 -24.40 -1.50
C SER A 21 -6.88 -23.73 -1.48
N LEU A 22 -7.67 -23.93 -2.54
CA LEU A 22 -9.04 -23.40 -2.65
C LEU A 22 -10.06 -24.20 -1.84
N ILE A 23 -9.72 -24.54 -0.59
CA ILE A 23 -10.59 -25.22 0.37
C ILE A 23 -11.13 -24.18 1.35
N PRO A 24 -12.47 -24.04 1.53
CA PRO A 24 -13.06 -23.00 2.38
C PRO A 24 -12.48 -22.88 3.80
N ASP A 25 -12.25 -24.01 4.48
CA ASP A 25 -11.66 -24.01 5.83
C ASP A 25 -10.20 -23.54 5.84
N GLU A 26 -9.45 -23.85 4.79
CA GLU A 26 -8.06 -23.41 4.65
C GLU A 26 -7.99 -21.91 4.35
N LEU A 27 -8.89 -21.39 3.51
CA LEU A 27 -9.01 -19.97 3.21
C LEU A 27 -9.39 -19.16 4.46
N ALA A 28 -10.36 -19.65 5.26
CA ALA A 28 -10.73 -19.05 6.54
C ALA A 28 -9.56 -19.05 7.53
N SER A 29 -8.82 -20.16 7.59
CA SER A 29 -7.63 -20.29 8.45
C SER A 29 -6.51 -19.35 8.02
N ALA A 30 -6.30 -19.20 6.71
CA ALA A 30 -5.34 -18.26 6.11
C ALA A 30 -5.66 -16.81 6.48
N SER A 31 -6.92 -16.39 6.30
CA SER A 31 -7.39 -15.07 6.74
C SER A 31 -7.16 -14.84 8.22
N THR A 32 -7.53 -15.81 9.06
CA THR A 32 -7.35 -15.72 10.52
C THR A 32 -5.89 -15.54 10.89
N LEU A 33 -5.01 -16.35 10.30
CA LEU A 33 -3.56 -16.31 10.56
C LEU A 33 -2.96 -14.95 10.19
N LEU A 34 -3.31 -14.42 9.01
CA LEU A 34 -2.83 -13.13 8.53
C LEU A 34 -3.35 -11.95 9.37
N LEU A 35 -4.64 -11.93 9.69
CA LEU A 35 -5.23 -10.89 10.52
C LEU A 35 -4.62 -10.87 11.93
N ASN A 36 -4.38 -12.05 12.50
CA ASN A 36 -3.67 -12.17 13.78
C ASN A 36 -2.23 -11.64 13.70
N ALA A 37 -1.51 -11.91 12.61
CA ALA A 37 -0.15 -11.41 12.42
C ALA A 37 -0.07 -9.87 12.43
N VAL A 38 -1.05 -9.19 11.83
CA VAL A 38 -1.15 -7.71 11.89
C VAL A 38 -1.45 -7.25 13.32
N LYS A 39 -2.40 -7.89 14.00
CA LYS A 39 -2.86 -7.52 15.34
C LYS A 39 -1.78 -7.62 16.42
N VAL A 40 -0.79 -8.49 16.23
CA VAL A 40 0.38 -8.58 17.14
C VAL A 40 1.13 -7.23 17.22
N ARG A 41 1.05 -6.38 16.19
CA ARG A 41 1.61 -5.02 16.22
C ARG A 41 0.50 -3.97 16.03
N PRO A 42 -0.11 -3.44 17.11
CA PRO A 42 -1.26 -2.53 17.05
C PRO A 42 -1.07 -1.28 16.19
N LYS A 43 0.16 -0.80 15.99
CA LYS A 43 0.43 0.33 15.07
C LYS A 43 0.03 0.01 13.63
N LEU A 44 0.09 -1.26 13.22
CA LEU A 44 -0.22 -1.70 11.86
C LEU A 44 -1.72 -1.81 11.57
N THR A 45 -2.57 -1.85 12.61
CA THR A 45 -4.03 -1.95 12.43
C THR A 45 -4.67 -0.63 12.03
N GLN A 46 -3.88 0.46 11.95
CA GLN A 46 -4.39 1.78 11.55
C GLN A 46 -4.88 1.80 10.10
N ALA A 47 -4.16 1.10 9.22
CA ALA A 47 -4.48 1.02 7.80
C ALA A 47 -3.76 -0.19 7.20
N PHE A 48 -4.54 -1.15 6.70
CA PHE A 48 -4.02 -2.26 5.91
C PHE A 48 -5.13 -2.80 5.01
N ARG A 49 -4.74 -3.61 4.04
CA ARG A 49 -5.65 -4.28 3.12
C ARG A 49 -5.28 -5.74 3.00
N LEU A 50 -6.27 -6.61 3.00
CA LEU A 50 -6.10 -7.98 2.53
C LEU A 50 -6.47 -8.08 1.06
N GLU A 51 -5.58 -8.65 0.26
CA GLU A 51 -5.81 -9.03 -1.13
C GLU A 51 -5.69 -10.55 -1.25
N VAL A 52 -6.63 -11.16 -1.97
CA VAL A 52 -6.61 -12.61 -2.24
C VAL A 52 -6.76 -12.81 -3.74
N LYS A 53 -5.70 -13.29 -4.37
CA LYS A 53 -5.66 -13.59 -5.79
C LYS A 53 -5.98 -15.06 -6.00
N PHE A 54 -6.96 -15.34 -6.85
CA PHE A 54 -7.36 -16.69 -7.21
C PHE A 54 -6.56 -17.16 -8.41
N LEU A 55 -5.89 -18.29 -8.25
CA LEU A 55 -5.18 -19.00 -9.30
C LEU A 55 -5.85 -20.37 -9.51
N GLN A 56 -5.38 -21.14 -10.49
CA GLN A 56 -6.09 -22.33 -10.96
C GLN A 56 -6.43 -23.32 -9.82
N ASP A 57 -5.47 -23.61 -8.94
CA ASP A 57 -5.63 -24.63 -7.88
C ASP A 57 -5.38 -24.08 -6.46
N PHE A 58 -5.01 -22.80 -6.33
CA PHE A 58 -4.63 -22.20 -5.06
C PHE A 58 -4.96 -20.70 -5.03
N ALA A 59 -4.92 -20.14 -3.82
CA ALA A 59 -5.06 -18.71 -3.59
C ALA A 59 -3.77 -18.12 -2.99
N GLU A 60 -3.41 -16.93 -3.46
CA GLU A 60 -2.33 -16.13 -2.90
C GLU A 60 -2.93 -15.02 -2.05
N PHE A 61 -2.66 -15.07 -0.75
CA PHE A 61 -3.04 -14.04 0.20
C PHE A 61 -1.89 -13.07 0.39
N ARG A 62 -2.25 -11.79 0.47
CA ARG A 62 -1.32 -10.71 0.77
C ARG A 62 -2.00 -9.67 1.65
N ILE A 63 -1.44 -9.40 2.82
CA ILE A 63 -1.76 -8.17 3.54
C ILE A 63 -0.80 -7.09 3.10
N CYS A 64 -1.33 -6.02 2.52
CA CYS A 64 -0.64 -4.77 2.23
C CYS A 64 -0.73 -3.86 3.45
N LEU A 65 0.42 -3.59 4.08
CA LEU A 65 0.53 -2.61 5.15
C LEU A 65 0.67 -1.21 4.56
N ASP A 66 0.25 -0.20 5.31
CA ASP A 66 0.67 1.19 5.08
C ASP A 66 2.21 1.25 5.03
N PRO A 67 2.82 1.61 3.89
CA PRO A 67 4.27 1.58 3.75
C PRO A 67 4.99 2.59 4.65
N VAL A 68 4.35 3.71 5.00
CA VAL A 68 4.93 4.69 5.93
C VAL A 68 5.02 4.06 7.33
N LEU A 69 3.97 3.37 7.75
CA LEU A 69 3.98 2.62 9.01
C LEU A 69 4.96 1.44 8.97
N TRP A 70 5.06 0.73 7.85
CA TRP A 70 6.07 -0.31 7.66
C TRP A 70 7.49 0.26 7.81
N TYR A 71 7.79 1.38 7.16
CA TYR A 71 9.08 2.06 7.28
C TYR A 71 9.39 2.43 8.73
N ASP A 72 8.41 3.01 9.44
CA ASP A 72 8.58 3.46 10.82
C ASP A 72 8.63 2.31 11.85
N VAL A 73 7.95 1.20 11.60
CA VAL A 73 7.79 0.09 12.56
C VAL A 73 8.78 -1.05 12.31
N TYR A 74 9.11 -1.34 11.05
CA TYR A 74 9.98 -2.46 10.69
C TYR A 74 11.38 -1.98 10.32
N LEU A 75 11.48 -1.03 9.38
CA LEU A 75 12.79 -0.66 8.87
C LEU A 75 13.60 0.17 9.87
N ARG A 76 12.98 1.15 10.54
CA ARG A 76 13.67 2.00 11.54
C ARG A 76 14.18 1.27 12.79
N ILE A 77 13.88 -0.03 12.94
CA ILE A 77 14.55 -0.86 13.95
C ILE A 77 16.02 -1.10 13.57
N ASN A 78 16.35 -1.08 12.26
CA ASN A 78 17.72 -1.22 11.79
C ASN A 78 18.55 0.03 12.17
N PRO A 79 19.73 -0.15 12.79
CA PRO A 79 20.59 0.98 13.19
C PRO A 79 21.17 1.77 12.01
N SER A 80 21.25 1.17 10.82
CA SER A 80 21.81 1.81 9.62
C SER A 80 20.72 2.49 8.79
N LEU A 81 20.68 3.83 8.86
CA LEU A 81 19.78 4.62 8.01
C LEU A 81 20.00 4.34 6.51
N THR A 82 21.26 4.12 6.11
CA THR A 82 21.61 3.81 4.72
C THR A 82 20.99 2.49 4.26
N GLU A 83 20.98 1.48 5.11
CA GLU A 83 20.36 0.19 4.79
C GLU A 83 18.84 0.29 4.73
N VAL A 84 18.23 1.02 5.67
CA VAL A 84 16.79 1.32 5.68
C VAL A 84 16.35 2.02 4.39
N VAL A 85 17.08 3.06 3.99
CA VAL A 85 16.82 3.81 2.76
C VAL A 85 16.97 2.92 1.54
N LYS A 86 18.01 2.08 1.50
CA LYS A 86 18.22 1.14 0.39
C LYS A 86 17.04 0.18 0.25
N ILE A 87 16.63 -0.49 1.33
CA ILE A 87 15.51 -1.43 1.31
C ILE A 87 14.21 -0.75 0.82
N ALA A 88 13.89 0.42 1.38
CA ALA A 88 12.69 1.16 0.99
C ALA A 88 12.73 1.62 -0.48
N ARG A 89 13.90 2.06 -0.97
CA ARG A 89 14.11 2.47 -2.36
C ARG A 89 14.03 1.29 -3.33
N ASP A 90 14.59 0.14 -2.96
CA ASP A 90 14.51 -1.09 -3.74
C ASP A 90 13.03 -1.51 -3.88
N TYR A 91 12.27 -1.50 -2.78
CA TYR A 91 10.83 -1.76 -2.79
C TYR A 91 10.06 -0.86 -3.77
N VAL A 92 10.27 0.47 -3.71
CA VAL A 92 9.60 1.42 -4.60
C VAL A 92 9.95 1.17 -6.06
N THR A 93 11.24 0.96 -6.35
CA THR A 93 11.74 0.73 -7.71
C THR A 93 11.16 -0.56 -8.30
N THR A 94 11.25 -1.67 -7.56
CA THR A 94 10.73 -2.97 -8.01
C THR A 94 9.22 -2.93 -8.22
N THR A 95 8.48 -2.29 -7.31
CA THR A 95 7.01 -2.17 -7.43
C THR A 95 6.62 -1.43 -8.70
N ARG A 96 7.26 -0.28 -8.98
CA ARG A 96 7.01 0.50 -10.21
C ARG A 96 7.36 -0.26 -11.49
N MET A 97 8.44 -1.02 -11.47
CA MET A 97 8.84 -1.83 -12.63
C MET A 97 7.90 -3.02 -12.88
N SER A 98 7.21 -3.51 -11.84
CA SER A 98 6.33 -4.68 -11.93
C SER A 98 4.92 -4.37 -12.43
N ILE A 99 4.52 -3.09 -12.43
CA ILE A 99 3.15 -2.67 -12.74
C ILE A 99 3.11 -2.08 -14.16
N PRO A 100 2.39 -2.73 -15.10
CA PRO A 100 2.22 -2.19 -16.45
C PRO A 100 1.47 -0.84 -16.43
N PRO A 101 1.79 0.10 -17.32
CA PRO A 101 1.07 1.37 -17.44
C PRO A 101 -0.45 1.20 -17.65
N GLU A 102 -0.87 0.10 -18.29
CA GLU A 102 -2.27 -0.23 -18.55
C GLU A 102 -3.05 -0.61 -17.29
N GLU A 103 -2.35 -0.96 -16.20
CA GLU A 103 -2.92 -1.28 -14.89
C GLU A 103 -2.91 -0.08 -13.92
N ASP A 104 -2.34 1.06 -14.33
CA ASP A 104 -2.39 2.31 -13.58
C ASP A 104 -3.68 3.08 -13.91
N GLY A 105 -4.78 2.63 -13.32
CA GLY A 105 -6.07 3.29 -13.46
C GLY A 105 -6.05 4.71 -12.91
N PRO A 106 -6.72 5.67 -13.57
CA PRO A 106 -6.79 7.05 -13.10
C PRO A 106 -7.34 7.14 -11.67
N PHE A 107 -6.59 7.81 -10.79
CA PHE A 107 -6.98 8.03 -9.39
C PHE A 107 -8.22 8.92 -9.25
N VAL A 108 -8.47 9.77 -10.25
CA VAL A 108 -9.65 10.63 -10.37
C VAL A 108 -10.11 10.52 -11.82
N VAL A 109 -11.28 9.93 -12.04
CA VAL A 109 -11.97 10.02 -13.33
C VAL A 109 -13.04 11.07 -13.16
N ASP A 110 -12.99 12.12 -13.97
CA ASP A 110 -14.10 13.05 -14.12
C ASP A 110 -15.13 12.34 -15.01
N TYR A 111 -16.03 11.59 -14.38
CA TYR A 111 -17.16 10.98 -15.09
C TYR A 111 -18.41 11.77 -14.77
N GLU A 112 -19.16 12.14 -15.81
CA GLU A 112 -20.46 12.76 -15.65
C GLU A 112 -21.41 11.75 -15.02
N GLU A 113 -21.63 11.86 -13.70
CA GLU A 113 -22.69 11.13 -13.02
C GLU A 113 -24.03 11.50 -13.64
N THR A 114 -24.67 10.54 -14.31
CA THR A 114 -26.04 10.72 -14.84
C THR A 114 -27.07 10.89 -13.72
N GLU A 115 -26.78 10.32 -12.55
CA GLU A 115 -27.63 10.35 -11.36
C GLU A 115 -27.13 11.38 -10.35
N LYS A 116 -28.03 12.25 -9.87
CA LYS A 116 -27.68 13.25 -8.85
C LYS A 116 -27.27 12.55 -7.54
N ASP A 117 -26.39 13.17 -6.76
CA ASP A 117 -25.97 12.67 -5.44
C ASP A 117 -27.14 12.27 -4.50
N LYS A 118 -28.29 12.94 -4.62
CA LYS A 118 -29.51 12.63 -3.84
C LYS A 118 -30.04 11.21 -4.08
N ALA A 119 -29.81 10.63 -5.26
CA ALA A 119 -30.24 9.28 -5.62
C ALA A 119 -29.53 8.18 -4.81
N TYR A 120 -28.52 8.55 -4.00
CA TYR A 120 -27.81 7.65 -3.10
C TYR A 120 -28.05 7.96 -1.62
N ILE A 121 -28.88 8.97 -1.32
CA ILE A 121 -29.20 9.42 0.04
C ILE A 121 -30.61 8.92 0.37
N PRO A 122 -30.83 8.31 1.55
CA PRO A 122 -32.11 7.70 1.85
C PRO A 122 -33.13 8.80 2.10
N CYS A 123 -34.31 8.66 1.51
CA CYS A 123 -35.40 9.61 1.68
C CYS A 123 -35.86 9.61 3.14
N SER A 124 -35.94 10.78 3.77
CA SER A 124 -36.45 10.92 5.13
C SER A 124 -37.90 10.46 5.28
N ILE A 125 -38.69 10.55 4.21
CA ILE A 125 -40.10 10.12 4.17
C ILE A 125 -40.22 8.58 4.22
N SER A 126 -39.23 7.84 3.72
CA SER A 126 -39.26 6.37 3.73
C SER A 126 -39.08 5.73 5.11
N ARG A 127 -38.70 6.51 6.12
CA ARG A 127 -38.51 6.03 7.49
C ARG A 127 -39.79 5.98 8.31
N GLU A 128 -40.91 6.51 7.82
CA GLU A 128 -42.21 6.40 8.48
C GLU A 128 -43.07 5.32 7.82
N PRO A 129 -43.28 4.14 8.44
CA PRO A 129 -44.05 3.04 7.85
C PRO A 129 -45.54 3.37 7.65
N HIS A 130 -46.02 4.49 8.17
CA HIS A 130 -47.41 4.88 8.14
C HIS A 130 -47.58 6.40 7.96
N LYS A 131 -47.21 6.95 6.78
CA LYS A 131 -47.87 8.14 6.20
C LYS A 131 -47.18 8.56 4.90
N LEU A 132 -47.83 8.24 3.79
CA LEU A 132 -48.24 9.15 2.72
C LEU A 132 -48.24 8.38 1.41
N LYS A 133 -49.44 8.27 0.83
CA LYS A 133 -49.64 7.92 -0.57
C LYS A 133 -48.63 8.72 -1.39
N LYS A 134 -47.78 8.02 -2.16
CA LYS A 134 -47.00 8.64 -3.23
C LYS A 134 -47.91 9.62 -3.96
N PRO A 135 -47.55 10.90 -4.15
CA PRO A 135 -48.09 11.65 -5.26
C PRO A 135 -47.78 10.80 -6.50
N LYS A 136 -48.81 10.35 -7.21
CA LYS A 136 -48.66 9.42 -8.35
C LYS A 136 -47.81 10.00 -9.49
N ASP A 137 -47.41 11.28 -9.41
CA ASP A 137 -46.89 12.05 -10.53
C ASP A 137 -45.52 12.72 -10.29
N LYS A 138 -44.80 12.43 -9.18
CA LYS A 138 -43.41 12.88 -9.01
C LYS A 138 -42.50 11.76 -8.49
N GLU A 139 -41.52 11.39 -9.30
CA GLU A 139 -40.40 10.55 -8.87
C GLU A 139 -39.66 11.26 -7.73
N CYS A 140 -39.43 10.55 -6.63
CA CYS A 140 -38.64 11.07 -5.52
C CYS A 140 -37.18 11.13 -5.95
N GLU A 141 -36.52 12.27 -5.80
CA GLU A 141 -35.09 12.42 -6.11
C GLU A 141 -34.18 11.64 -5.13
N TYR A 142 -34.71 11.15 -4.01
CA TYR A 142 -33.98 10.42 -2.97
C TYR A 142 -34.19 8.92 -3.08
N ASP A 143 -33.21 8.16 -2.58
CA ASP A 143 -33.29 6.71 -2.56
C ASP A 143 -34.37 6.21 -1.59
N HIS A 144 -34.99 5.10 -1.93
CA HIS A 144 -35.90 4.36 -1.05
C HIS A 144 -35.31 2.97 -0.85
N PRO A 145 -34.37 2.82 0.11
CA PRO A 145 -33.56 1.61 0.22
C PRO A 145 -34.43 0.37 0.44
N GLU A 146 -34.24 -0.62 -0.41
CA GLU A 146 -34.88 -1.93 -0.24
C GLU A 146 -34.29 -2.71 0.94
N PHE A 147 -32.98 -2.53 1.18
CA PHE A 147 -32.23 -3.22 2.21
C PHE A 147 -31.69 -2.23 3.24
N ILE A 148 -32.10 -2.42 4.49
CA ILE A 148 -31.63 -1.68 5.65
C ILE A 148 -31.23 -2.71 6.71
N CYS A 149 -30.02 -2.58 7.24
CA CYS A 149 -29.58 -3.37 8.37
C CYS A 149 -30.25 -2.84 9.63
N GLU A 150 -30.89 -3.73 10.38
CA GLU A 150 -31.53 -3.46 11.67
C GLU A 150 -30.83 -4.23 12.81
N GLY A 151 -29.59 -4.68 12.58
CA GLY A 151 -28.80 -5.42 13.58
C GLY A 151 -28.46 -4.55 14.79
N SER A 152 -28.36 -5.16 15.97
CA SER A 152 -27.92 -4.49 17.20
C SER A 152 -26.43 -4.15 17.14
N VAL A 153 -26.08 -2.91 17.46
CA VAL A 153 -24.69 -2.43 17.50
C VAL A 153 -24.42 -1.61 18.76
N ILE A 154 -23.17 -1.61 19.20
CA ILE A 154 -22.69 -0.77 20.30
C ILE A 154 -21.94 0.41 19.70
N THR A 155 -22.36 1.62 19.99
CA THR A 155 -21.66 2.84 19.56
C THR A 155 -20.33 3.00 20.28
N ARG A 156 -19.44 3.86 19.77
CA ARG A 156 -18.12 4.13 20.37
C ARG A 156 -18.19 4.61 21.84
N ASP A 157 -19.28 5.28 22.21
CA ASP A 157 -19.55 5.72 23.59
C ASP A 157 -20.28 4.66 24.44
N GLY A 158 -20.40 3.42 23.95
CA GLY A 158 -20.88 2.26 24.70
C GLY A 158 -22.40 2.11 24.75
N ARG A 159 -23.16 2.82 23.90
CA ARG A 159 -24.63 2.72 23.88
C ARG A 159 -25.09 1.67 22.87
N ASP A 160 -26.03 0.84 23.30
CA ASP A 160 -26.76 -0.04 22.39
C ASP A 160 -27.66 0.80 21.47
N THR A 161 -27.57 0.55 20.17
CA THR A 161 -28.46 1.13 19.16
C THR A 161 -28.74 0.11 18.07
N THR A 162 -29.75 0.41 17.24
CA THR A 162 -29.99 -0.32 16.01
C THR A 162 -29.11 0.27 14.92
N CYS A 163 -28.48 -0.60 14.12
CA CYS A 163 -27.87 -0.19 12.88
C CYS A 163 -28.94 0.43 11.95
N ASN A 164 -28.51 1.33 11.09
CA ASN A 164 -29.34 1.94 10.05
C ASN A 164 -28.61 2.03 8.70
N TYR A 165 -27.56 1.21 8.55
CA TYR A 165 -26.82 1.11 7.31
C TYR A 165 -27.75 0.61 6.21
N TYR A 166 -27.71 1.24 5.05
CA TYR A 166 -28.57 0.91 3.92
C TYR A 166 -27.74 0.78 2.65
N PHE A 167 -28.26 -0.01 1.72
CA PHE A 167 -27.63 -0.27 0.43
C PHE A 167 -28.30 0.64 -0.60
N PRO A 168 -27.56 1.53 -1.29
CA PRO A 168 -28.17 2.40 -2.28
C PRO A 168 -28.81 1.60 -3.41
N THR A 169 -30.14 1.66 -3.53
CA THR A 169 -30.91 0.79 -4.45
C THR A 169 -30.43 0.94 -5.90
N LYS A 170 -30.05 2.16 -6.26
CA LYS A 170 -29.54 2.53 -7.59
C LYS A 170 -28.23 1.85 -8.00
N LEU A 171 -27.49 1.30 -7.04
CA LEU A 171 -26.22 0.60 -7.27
C LEU A 171 -26.38 -0.92 -7.25
N ILE A 172 -27.53 -1.47 -6.87
CA ILE A 172 -27.74 -2.92 -6.78
C ILE A 172 -27.80 -3.54 -8.18
N VAL A 173 -27.03 -4.60 -8.38
CA VAL A 173 -27.07 -5.43 -9.59
C VAL A 173 -27.86 -6.69 -9.28
N GLN A 174 -29.19 -6.61 -9.40
CA GLN A 174 -30.10 -7.67 -8.99
C GLN A 174 -29.78 -9.03 -9.64
N GLU A 175 -29.39 -9.03 -10.91
CA GLU A 175 -29.07 -10.26 -11.65
C GLU A 175 -27.82 -10.99 -11.13
N LEU A 176 -26.97 -10.31 -10.36
CA LEU A 176 -25.75 -10.87 -9.78
C LEU A 176 -25.89 -11.21 -8.29
N ASN A 177 -26.99 -10.83 -7.65
CA ASN A 177 -27.22 -11.15 -6.25
C ASN A 177 -27.37 -12.66 -6.02
N VAL A 178 -27.02 -13.09 -4.82
CA VAL A 178 -27.30 -14.42 -4.29
C VAL A 178 -28.01 -14.32 -2.95
N ASP A 179 -28.57 -15.43 -2.47
CA ASP A 179 -29.46 -15.43 -1.30
C ASP A 179 -28.86 -14.70 -0.09
N ASN A 180 -27.56 -14.92 0.18
CA ASN A 180 -26.86 -14.37 1.32
C ASN A 180 -26.12 -13.04 1.05
N TYR A 181 -26.00 -12.60 -0.21
CA TYR A 181 -25.16 -11.45 -0.56
C TYR A 181 -25.78 -10.54 -1.61
N ILE A 182 -25.57 -9.24 -1.42
CA ILE A 182 -25.92 -8.19 -2.38
C ILE A 182 -24.66 -7.79 -3.14
N VAL A 183 -24.79 -7.66 -4.46
CA VAL A 183 -23.76 -7.15 -5.36
C VAL A 183 -24.09 -5.70 -5.72
N LEU A 184 -23.17 -4.79 -5.42
CA LEU A 184 -23.27 -3.37 -5.77
C LEU A 184 -22.23 -2.97 -6.80
N LEU A 185 -22.61 -2.03 -7.65
CA LEU A 185 -21.68 -1.24 -8.45
C LEU A 185 -20.86 -0.31 -7.55
N ARG A 186 -19.59 -0.11 -7.90
CA ARG A 186 -18.83 1.04 -7.44
C ARG A 186 -19.44 2.34 -7.97
N ARG A 187 -19.27 3.44 -7.26
CA ARG A 187 -19.64 4.76 -7.83
C ARG A 187 -18.65 5.14 -8.90
N GLU A 188 -17.38 4.96 -8.57
CA GLU A 188 -16.24 5.18 -9.45
C GLU A 188 -16.36 4.32 -10.73
N PRO A 189 -15.87 4.81 -11.89
CA PRO A 189 -16.06 4.17 -13.19
C PRO A 189 -15.08 3.00 -13.41
N ILE A 190 -14.84 2.20 -12.37
CA ILE A 190 -13.85 1.12 -12.35
C ILE A 190 -14.54 -0.24 -12.47
N ARG A 191 -13.83 -1.21 -13.06
CA ARG A 191 -14.26 -2.60 -13.26
C ARG A 191 -14.17 -3.40 -11.96
N GLU A 192 -14.92 -2.95 -10.97
CA GLU A 192 -15.04 -3.57 -9.66
C GLU A 192 -16.50 -3.61 -9.22
N LEU A 193 -16.83 -4.65 -8.46
CA LEU A 193 -18.10 -4.78 -7.75
C LEU A 193 -17.84 -4.88 -6.26
N LEU A 194 -18.84 -4.53 -5.45
CA LEU A 194 -18.82 -4.79 -4.02
C LEU A 194 -19.75 -5.97 -3.74
N LEU A 195 -19.27 -6.94 -2.98
CA LEU A 195 -20.06 -8.03 -2.42
C LEU A 195 -20.23 -7.77 -0.92
N LEU A 196 -21.48 -7.73 -0.47
CA LEU A 196 -21.84 -7.40 0.90
C LEU A 196 -22.83 -8.42 1.46
N PRO A 197 -22.76 -8.80 2.75
CA PRO A 197 -23.78 -9.63 3.38
C PRO A 197 -25.17 -8.98 3.28
N ARG A 198 -26.15 -9.76 2.82
CA ARG A 198 -27.55 -9.33 2.74
C ARG A 198 -28.16 -9.32 4.15
N PRO A 199 -28.75 -8.21 4.61
CA PRO A 199 -29.43 -8.19 5.89
C PRO A 199 -30.55 -9.24 5.97
N ASN A 200 -30.60 -10.00 7.07
CA ASN A 200 -31.57 -11.08 7.25
C ASN A 200 -32.20 -11.05 8.65
N LYS A 201 -33.48 -10.67 8.75
CA LYS A 201 -34.20 -10.53 10.03
C LYS A 201 -34.35 -11.85 10.81
N ASP A 202 -34.26 -12.99 10.12
CA ASP A 202 -34.37 -14.31 10.74
C ASP A 202 -33.05 -14.77 11.39
N LYS A 203 -31.95 -14.04 11.18
CA LYS A 203 -30.64 -14.32 11.77
C LYS A 203 -30.46 -13.45 13.02
N ALA A 204 -29.94 -14.05 14.08
CA ALA A 204 -29.72 -13.34 15.36
C ALA A 204 -28.85 -12.07 15.23
N ASN A 205 -27.87 -12.08 14.33
CA ASN A 205 -27.04 -10.89 14.07
C ASN A 205 -27.49 -10.09 12.85
N TYR A 206 -28.64 -10.37 12.23
CA TYR A 206 -29.08 -9.72 10.99
C TYR A 206 -28.13 -9.84 9.78
N ASN A 207 -27.18 -10.78 9.79
CA ASN A 207 -26.02 -10.81 8.87
C ASN A 207 -25.13 -9.55 8.98
N HIS A 208 -25.13 -8.93 10.15
CA HIS A 208 -24.24 -7.84 10.52
C HIS A 208 -22.85 -8.43 10.80
N PHE A 209 -21.97 -8.36 9.82
CA PHE A 209 -20.59 -8.80 9.89
C PHE A 209 -19.68 -7.66 9.50
N ASP A 210 -18.62 -7.43 10.26
CA ASP A 210 -17.49 -6.64 9.77
C ASP A 210 -16.58 -7.49 8.86
N ASN A 211 -15.61 -6.84 8.22
CA ASN A 211 -14.66 -7.49 7.31
C ASN A 211 -13.87 -8.63 7.98
N GLU A 212 -13.54 -8.50 9.27
CA GLU A 212 -12.80 -9.55 9.97
C GLU A 212 -13.67 -10.77 10.23
N MET A 213 -14.86 -10.55 10.83
CA MET A 213 -15.80 -11.60 11.15
C MET A 213 -16.20 -12.39 9.90
N LEU A 214 -16.39 -11.71 8.76
CA LEU A 214 -16.82 -12.39 7.54
C LEU A 214 -15.72 -13.31 6.99
N LEU A 215 -14.48 -12.85 6.91
CA LEU A 215 -13.36 -13.61 6.33
C LEU A 215 -12.90 -14.79 7.19
N GLN A 216 -13.25 -14.84 8.47
CA GLN A 216 -12.93 -15.97 9.34
C GLN A 216 -13.92 -17.13 9.19
N ARG A 217 -14.96 -16.99 8.36
CA ARG A 217 -16.02 -17.99 8.19
C ARG A 217 -15.79 -18.86 6.96
N SER A 218 -15.75 -20.17 7.16
CA SER A 218 -15.69 -21.15 6.07
C SER A 218 -16.89 -21.04 5.13
N GLU A 219 -18.10 -20.81 5.65
CA GLU A 219 -19.29 -20.69 4.80
C GLU A 219 -19.19 -19.50 3.83
N PHE A 220 -18.60 -18.38 4.28
CA PHE A 220 -18.36 -17.24 3.40
C PHE A 220 -17.43 -17.62 2.24
N TRP A 221 -16.32 -18.31 2.52
CA TRP A 221 -15.37 -18.72 1.49
C TRP A 221 -15.98 -19.70 0.50
N LYS A 222 -16.84 -20.61 0.96
CA LYS A 222 -17.60 -21.49 0.08
C LYS A 222 -18.46 -20.68 -0.89
N ASP A 223 -19.30 -19.79 -0.36
CA ASP A 223 -20.19 -18.97 -1.18
C ASP A 223 -19.40 -18.04 -2.13
N LEU A 224 -18.27 -17.49 -1.67
CA LEU A 224 -17.39 -16.65 -2.47
C LEU A 224 -16.74 -17.41 -3.62
N LEU A 225 -16.29 -18.66 -3.41
CA LEU A 225 -15.71 -19.49 -4.47
C LEU A 225 -16.77 -19.85 -5.53
N GLU A 226 -18.01 -20.11 -5.14
CA GLU A 226 -19.12 -20.30 -6.08
C GLU A 226 -19.36 -19.02 -6.91
N GLN A 227 -19.31 -17.85 -6.27
CA GLN A 227 -19.37 -16.56 -6.99
C GLN A 227 -18.15 -16.34 -7.89
N GLN A 228 -16.96 -16.74 -7.46
CA GLN A 228 -15.73 -16.62 -8.23
C GLN A 228 -15.83 -17.43 -9.52
N GLN A 229 -16.31 -18.68 -9.45
CA GLN A 229 -16.53 -19.52 -10.62
C GLN A 229 -17.57 -18.93 -11.59
N ARG A 230 -18.63 -18.32 -11.04
CA ARG A 230 -19.71 -17.73 -11.83
C ARG A 230 -19.32 -16.41 -12.50
N LEU A 231 -18.66 -15.51 -11.77
CA LEU A 231 -18.37 -14.13 -12.21
C LEU A 231 -16.95 -13.99 -12.78
N ASN A 232 -16.07 -14.93 -12.49
CA ASN A 232 -14.68 -14.97 -12.94
C ASN A 232 -13.85 -13.74 -12.53
N PHE A 233 -14.08 -13.19 -11.32
CA PHE A 233 -13.15 -12.21 -10.76
C PHE A 233 -11.83 -12.91 -10.39
N HIS A 234 -10.72 -12.18 -10.54
CA HIS A 234 -9.37 -12.72 -10.37
C HIS A 234 -8.78 -12.44 -8.98
N THR A 235 -9.29 -11.41 -8.31
CA THR A 235 -8.80 -10.96 -6.99
C THR A 235 -9.98 -10.44 -6.18
N ILE A 236 -9.93 -10.66 -4.87
CA ILE A 236 -10.69 -9.83 -3.92
C ILE A 236 -9.78 -8.91 -3.12
N ALA A 237 -10.31 -7.75 -2.73
CA ALA A 237 -9.67 -6.84 -1.81
C ALA A 237 -10.60 -6.46 -0.66
N VAL A 238 -10.03 -6.33 0.54
CA VAL A 238 -10.76 -6.00 1.77
C VAL A 238 -9.95 -4.97 2.54
N ASN A 239 -10.52 -3.79 2.72
CA ASN A 239 -9.87 -2.66 3.39
C ASN A 239 -10.14 -2.70 4.89
N TYR A 240 -9.17 -2.25 5.69
CA TYR A 240 -9.29 -2.16 7.14
C TYR A 240 -8.83 -0.79 7.64
N GLY A 241 -9.32 -0.42 8.83
CA GLY A 241 -8.93 0.81 9.52
C GLY A 241 -9.30 2.05 8.70
N ARG A 242 -8.38 3.01 8.56
CA ARG A 242 -8.66 4.26 7.85
C ARG A 242 -8.92 4.07 6.35
N TRP A 243 -8.44 2.97 5.75
CA TRP A 243 -8.71 2.66 4.34
C TRP A 243 -10.14 2.17 4.12
N GLU A 244 -10.76 1.57 5.13
CA GLU A 244 -12.17 1.20 5.15
C GLU A 244 -13.03 2.45 5.42
N THR A 245 -12.74 3.16 6.51
CA THR A 245 -13.58 4.32 6.92
C THR A 245 -13.42 5.52 6.01
N GLY A 246 -12.27 5.70 5.35
CA GLY A 246 -12.03 6.78 4.40
C GLY A 246 -12.85 6.67 3.11
N GLN A 247 -13.36 5.48 2.79
CA GLN A 247 -14.30 5.27 1.69
C GLN A 247 -15.76 5.51 2.13
N SER A 248 -16.03 5.49 3.42
CA SER A 248 -17.36 5.80 3.96
C SER A 248 -17.58 7.32 4.01
N ARG A 249 -18.66 7.81 3.37
CA ARG A 249 -19.14 9.19 3.56
C ARG A 249 -19.63 9.44 4.99
N ASP A 250 -19.90 8.37 5.74
CA ASP A 250 -20.29 8.44 7.15
C ASP A 250 -19.11 8.04 8.04
N LYS A 251 -18.49 9.04 8.66
CA LYS A 251 -17.41 8.86 9.65
C LYS A 251 -17.83 8.07 10.90
N TYR A 252 -19.14 7.86 11.10
CA TYR A 252 -19.71 7.06 12.18
C TYR A 252 -20.08 5.64 11.75
N ALA A 253 -20.13 5.34 10.44
CA ALA A 253 -20.20 3.98 9.93
C ALA A 253 -18.80 3.34 10.06
N GLN A 254 -18.42 3.06 11.30
CA GLN A 254 -17.22 2.31 11.64
C GLN A 254 -17.50 0.82 11.37
N ALA A 255 -16.62 0.16 10.61
CA ALA A 255 -16.39 -1.29 10.55
C ALA A 255 -17.54 -2.20 11.02
N CYS A 256 -18.75 -2.02 10.46
CA CYS A 256 -19.95 -2.74 10.90
C CYS A 256 -20.55 -3.60 9.79
N HIS A 257 -20.20 -3.29 8.53
CA HIS A 257 -20.65 -4.06 7.37
C HIS A 257 -19.43 -4.39 6.52
N ALA A 258 -19.27 -5.67 6.24
CA ALA A 258 -18.21 -6.17 5.41
C ALA A 258 -18.44 -5.74 3.95
N HIS A 259 -17.37 -5.26 3.32
CA HIS A 259 -17.34 -4.81 1.94
C HIS A 259 -16.20 -5.51 1.23
N ILE A 260 -16.54 -6.54 0.44
CA ILE A 260 -15.57 -7.30 -0.33
C ILE A 260 -15.52 -6.72 -1.74
N HIS A 261 -14.37 -6.19 -2.13
CA HIS A 261 -14.16 -5.69 -3.48
C HIS A 261 -13.84 -6.87 -4.40
N LEU A 262 -14.63 -7.05 -5.46
CA LEU A 262 -14.40 -8.03 -6.51
C LEU A 262 -13.74 -7.35 -7.71
N LEU A 263 -12.53 -7.76 -8.07
CA LEU A 263 -11.74 -7.12 -9.13
C LEU A 263 -11.81 -7.93 -10.43
N PHE A 264 -12.02 -7.24 -11.55
CA PHE A 264 -12.16 -7.85 -12.87
C PHE A 264 -11.09 -7.37 -13.84
N THR A 265 -10.64 -8.28 -14.69
CA THR A 265 -9.89 -7.94 -15.90
C THR A 265 -10.83 -7.37 -16.97
N SER A 266 -10.30 -6.78 -18.04
CA SER A 266 -11.15 -6.32 -19.15
C SER A 266 -12.01 -7.44 -19.73
N GLU A 267 -11.43 -8.62 -19.89
CA GLU A 267 -12.10 -9.78 -20.49
C GLU A 267 -13.23 -10.32 -19.61
N THR A 268 -12.94 -10.49 -18.32
CA THR A 268 -13.90 -11.03 -17.35
C THR A 268 -15.02 -10.05 -17.07
N TRP A 269 -14.75 -8.74 -17.14
CA TRP A 269 -15.77 -7.70 -17.05
C TRP A 269 -16.79 -7.73 -18.20
N GLU A 270 -16.35 -8.01 -19.42
CA GLU A 270 -17.27 -8.25 -20.54
C GLU A 270 -18.13 -9.50 -20.30
N GLY A 271 -17.59 -10.51 -19.61
CA GLY A 271 -18.35 -11.66 -19.12
C GLY A 271 -19.51 -11.24 -18.22
N VAL A 272 -19.22 -10.42 -17.19
CA VAL A 272 -20.22 -9.89 -16.27
C VAL A 272 -21.31 -9.10 -16.99
N LYS A 273 -20.95 -8.23 -17.94
CA LYS A 273 -21.92 -7.45 -18.73
C LYS A 273 -22.91 -8.33 -19.48
N ARG A 274 -22.47 -9.46 -20.02
CA ARG A 274 -23.33 -10.40 -20.75
C ARG A 274 -24.36 -11.09 -19.84
N MET A 275 -24.14 -11.12 -18.53
CA MET A 275 -25.08 -11.69 -17.56
C MET A 275 -26.23 -10.74 -17.19
N VAL A 276 -26.08 -9.45 -17.48
CA VAL A 276 -27.05 -8.41 -17.11
C VAL A 276 -27.98 -8.13 -18.28
N THR A 277 -29.29 -8.30 -18.04
CA THR A 277 -30.32 -8.10 -19.06
C THR A 277 -31.01 -6.74 -18.92
N ASN A 278 -30.99 -6.16 -17.72
CA ASN A 278 -31.50 -4.82 -17.49
C ASN A 278 -30.65 -3.77 -18.22
N LYS A 279 -31.28 -3.01 -19.13
CA LYS A 279 -30.58 -2.01 -19.96
C LYS A 279 -29.98 -0.86 -19.15
N GLU A 280 -30.62 -0.43 -18.07
CA GLU A 280 -30.13 0.64 -17.20
C GLU A 280 -28.87 0.18 -16.45
N THR A 281 -28.92 -1.02 -15.85
CA THR A 281 -27.79 -1.62 -15.14
C THR A 281 -26.62 -1.90 -16.10
N LEU A 282 -26.92 -2.40 -17.30
CA LEU A 282 -25.91 -2.61 -18.35
C LEU A 282 -25.24 -1.29 -18.77
N SER A 283 -26.02 -0.21 -18.93
CA SER A 283 -25.47 1.11 -19.24
C SER A 283 -24.52 1.58 -18.14
N LYS A 284 -24.86 1.36 -16.86
CA LYS A 284 -24.00 1.68 -15.72
C LYS A 284 -22.71 0.85 -15.71
N LEU A 285 -22.77 -0.44 -16.04
CA LEU A 285 -21.60 -1.31 -16.17
C LEU A 285 -20.69 -0.88 -17.34
N ASN A 286 -21.28 -0.45 -18.46
CA ASN A 286 -20.52 0.06 -19.61
C ASN A 286 -19.75 1.34 -19.28
N ALA A 287 -20.30 2.20 -18.43
CA ALA A 287 -19.62 3.40 -17.94
C ALA A 287 -18.46 3.07 -16.97
N ARG A 288 -18.42 1.86 -16.40
CA ARG A 288 -17.44 1.41 -15.39
C ARG A 288 -16.39 0.50 -16.01
N ASN A 289 -15.64 1.01 -16.99
CA ASN A 289 -14.74 0.17 -17.81
C ASN A 289 -13.25 0.44 -17.59
N TYR A 290 -12.88 1.23 -16.58
CA TYR A 290 -11.48 1.49 -16.25
C TYR A 290 -10.93 0.43 -15.27
N PRO A 291 -9.61 0.13 -15.29
CA PRO A 291 -9.01 -0.59 -14.17
C PRO A 291 -9.20 0.20 -12.86
N GLY A 292 -9.22 -0.53 -11.73
CA GLY A 292 -9.18 0.09 -10.41
C GLY A 292 -7.87 0.89 -10.19
N PRO A 293 -7.84 1.80 -9.21
CA PRO A 293 -6.62 2.55 -8.90
C PRO A 293 -5.53 1.58 -8.43
N ASN A 294 -4.29 1.76 -8.91
CA ASN A 294 -3.18 0.95 -8.45
C ASN A 294 -2.69 1.46 -7.09
N TYR A 295 -3.19 0.82 -6.03
CA TYR A 295 -2.89 1.21 -4.68
C TYR A 295 -1.41 1.04 -4.30
N LEU A 296 -0.71 0.07 -4.90
CA LEU A 296 0.73 -0.12 -4.64
C LEU A 296 1.55 1.08 -5.14
N LEU A 297 1.17 1.66 -6.29
CA LEU A 297 1.81 2.88 -6.80
C LEU A 297 1.53 4.09 -5.90
N LYS A 298 0.28 4.24 -5.43
CA LYS A 298 -0.09 5.29 -4.47
C LYS A 298 0.71 5.17 -3.18
N ASP A 299 0.79 3.96 -2.65
CA ASP A 299 1.52 3.59 -1.44
C ASP A 299 3.03 3.90 -1.58
N CYS A 300 3.63 3.60 -2.74
CA CYS A 300 5.01 3.97 -3.05
C CYS A 300 5.22 5.50 -3.07
N MET A 301 4.31 6.23 -3.70
CA MET A 301 4.37 7.69 -3.76
C MET A 301 4.26 8.33 -2.37
N GLU A 302 3.36 7.81 -1.52
CA GLU A 302 3.19 8.29 -0.15
C GLU A 302 4.46 8.05 0.69
N LEU A 303 5.05 6.85 0.59
CA LEU A 303 6.32 6.53 1.26
C LEU A 303 7.45 7.47 0.85
N GLU A 304 7.57 7.73 -0.45
CA GLU A 304 8.62 8.60 -0.97
C GLU A 304 8.51 10.01 -0.41
N GLN A 305 7.31 10.60 -0.50
CA GLN A 305 7.05 11.97 -0.07
C GLN A 305 7.20 12.13 1.44
N GLN A 306 6.70 11.17 2.23
CA GLN A 306 6.65 11.32 3.69
C GLN A 306 7.92 10.88 4.42
N ARG A 307 8.73 9.99 3.82
CA ARG A 307 9.90 9.40 4.49
C ARG A 307 11.14 9.38 3.62
N LEU A 308 11.06 8.79 2.43
CA LEU A 308 12.26 8.39 1.69
C LEU A 308 13.10 9.58 1.23
N GLN A 309 12.47 10.62 0.66
CA GLN A 309 13.18 11.80 0.17
C GLN A 309 14.00 12.49 1.27
N SER A 310 13.42 12.63 2.47
CA SER A 310 14.11 13.24 3.61
C SER A 310 15.27 12.38 4.11
N ALA A 311 15.05 11.06 4.20
CA ALA A 311 16.07 10.12 4.66
C ALA A 311 17.24 10.00 3.67
N GLU A 312 16.98 10.02 2.37
CA GLU A 312 18.00 10.03 1.32
C GLU A 312 18.84 11.30 1.37
N HIS A 313 18.20 12.45 1.56
CA HIS A 313 18.92 13.71 1.74
C HIS A 313 19.86 13.65 2.95
N GLN A 314 19.43 13.08 4.07
CA GLN A 314 20.28 12.87 5.25
C GLN A 314 21.46 11.94 4.96
N CYS A 315 21.23 10.81 4.28
CA CYS A 315 22.29 9.89 3.85
C CYS A 315 23.32 10.58 2.93
N MET A 316 22.84 11.42 2.01
CA MET A 316 23.71 12.18 1.11
C MET A 316 24.55 13.20 1.89
N LEU A 317 23.95 13.97 2.80
CA LEU A 317 24.68 14.93 3.65
C LEU A 317 25.75 14.23 4.50
N ALA A 318 25.43 13.09 5.12
CA ALA A 318 26.40 12.33 5.89
C ALA A 318 27.56 11.81 5.04
N SER A 319 27.27 11.39 3.80
CA SER A 319 28.29 10.95 2.85
C SER A 319 29.20 12.10 2.41
N VAL A 320 28.63 13.28 2.16
CA VAL A 320 29.37 14.50 1.81
C VAL A 320 30.25 14.96 2.96
N ALA A 321 29.74 14.95 4.20
CA ALA A 321 30.52 15.31 5.38
C ALA A 321 31.72 14.37 5.56
N LYS A 322 31.50 13.05 5.46
CA LYS A 322 32.57 12.05 5.54
C LYS A 322 33.62 12.21 4.43
N LEU A 323 33.19 12.52 3.22
CA LEU A 323 34.10 12.83 2.11
C LEU A 323 34.92 14.10 2.38
N SER A 324 34.31 15.14 2.96
CA SER A 324 34.99 16.37 3.35
C SER A 324 36.09 16.09 4.39
N GLU A 325 35.76 15.38 5.47
CA GLU A 325 36.72 14.99 6.51
C GLU A 325 37.87 14.15 5.94
N THR A 326 37.55 13.19 5.07
CA THR A 326 38.57 12.36 4.40
C THR A 326 39.48 13.22 3.52
N SER A 327 38.90 14.16 2.76
CA SER A 327 39.64 15.09 1.91
C SER A 327 40.58 15.98 2.73
N GLU A 328 40.10 16.55 3.85
CA GLU A 328 40.92 17.34 4.77
C GLU A 328 42.07 16.52 5.36
N SER A 329 41.82 15.29 5.80
CA SER A 329 42.84 14.39 6.33
C SER A 329 43.92 14.05 5.29
N VAL A 330 43.51 13.76 4.05
CA VAL A 330 44.44 13.47 2.94
C VAL A 330 45.25 14.72 2.61
N ASN A 331 44.61 15.89 2.55
CA ASN A 331 45.30 17.15 2.25
C ASN A 331 46.34 17.50 3.33
N ASN A 332 46.00 17.36 4.61
CA ASN A 332 46.94 17.57 5.71
C ASN A 332 48.13 16.60 5.65
N SER A 333 47.87 15.32 5.32
CA SER A 333 48.92 14.32 5.14
C SER A 333 49.85 14.66 3.97
N LEU A 334 49.28 15.13 2.86
CA LEU A 334 50.05 15.58 1.68
C LEU A 334 50.91 16.81 2.00
N VAL A 335 50.34 17.82 2.67
CA VAL A 335 51.08 19.01 3.11
C VAL A 335 52.26 18.59 4.00
N ASN A 336 52.03 17.73 4.99
CA ASN A 336 53.11 17.24 5.87
C ASN A 336 54.20 16.49 5.10
N ALA A 337 53.84 15.67 4.11
CA ALA A 337 54.79 14.97 3.25
C ALA A 337 55.63 15.95 2.40
N ILE A 338 54.99 16.96 1.81
CA ILE A 338 55.67 18.01 1.02
C ILE A 338 56.62 18.82 1.91
N THR A 339 56.19 19.23 3.11
CA THR A 339 57.04 19.96 4.06
C THR A 339 58.25 19.12 4.49
N SER A 340 58.06 17.82 4.74
CA SER A 340 59.14 16.90 5.08
C SER A 340 60.14 16.75 3.93
N LEU A 341 59.64 16.58 2.70
CA LEU A 341 60.48 16.49 1.49
C LEU A 341 61.27 17.79 1.25
N SER A 342 60.61 18.95 1.38
CA SER A 342 61.25 20.26 1.22
C SER A 342 62.38 20.46 2.24
N THR A 343 62.19 19.98 3.47
CA THR A 343 63.22 20.01 4.52
C THR A 343 64.40 19.09 4.17
N ALA A 344 64.13 17.88 3.69
CA ALA A 344 65.16 16.93 3.26
C ALA A 344 65.97 17.47 2.05
N VAL A 345 65.30 18.05 1.05
CA VAL A 345 65.95 18.69 -0.10
C VAL A 345 66.83 19.86 0.35
N SER A 346 66.34 20.70 1.26
CA SER A 346 67.12 21.81 1.81
C SER A 346 68.35 21.33 2.58
N SER A 347 68.23 20.24 3.33
CA SER A 347 69.37 19.62 4.03
C SER A 347 70.38 19.03 3.05
N LEU A 348 69.92 18.36 1.99
CA LEU A 348 70.76 17.82 0.93
C LEU A 348 71.53 18.92 0.20
N ASN A 349 70.86 20.01 -0.18
CA ASN A 349 71.50 21.16 -0.81
C ASN A 349 72.62 21.73 0.05
N LYS A 350 72.39 21.91 1.37
CA LYS A 350 73.45 22.34 2.30
C LYS A 350 74.62 21.35 2.32
N HIS A 351 74.35 20.05 2.30
CA HIS A 351 75.40 19.03 2.28
C HIS A 351 76.23 19.09 0.99
N VAL A 352 75.57 19.26 -0.16
CA VAL A 352 76.23 19.44 -1.47
C VAL A 352 77.09 20.69 -1.47
N GLU A 353 76.61 21.83 -0.97
CA GLU A 353 77.42 23.06 -0.85
C GLU A 353 78.66 22.87 0.03
N ILE A 354 78.54 22.13 1.15
CA ILE A 354 79.68 21.82 2.03
C ILE A 354 80.70 20.95 1.29
N LEU A 355 80.25 19.95 0.52
CA LEU A 355 81.12 19.08 -0.27
C LEU A 355 81.86 19.87 -1.36
N ILE A 356 81.16 20.75 -2.09
CA ILE A 356 81.78 21.62 -3.10
C ILE A 356 82.87 22.50 -2.47
N LYS A 357 82.57 23.19 -1.34
CA LYS A 357 83.55 24.02 -0.62
C LYS A 357 84.72 23.23 -0.04
N LYS A 358 84.55 21.94 0.23
CA LYS A 358 85.64 21.07 0.68
C LYS A 358 86.53 20.71 -0.51
N ASP A 359 85.96 20.30 -1.62
CA ASP A 359 86.70 19.97 -2.85
C ASP A 359 87.49 21.17 -3.40
N GLU A 360 86.92 22.38 -3.34
CA GLU A 360 87.62 23.63 -3.68
C GLU A 360 88.83 23.91 -2.76
N ARG A 361 88.71 23.64 -1.46
CA ARG A 361 89.82 23.79 -0.49
C ARG A 361 90.91 22.74 -0.70
N ASP A 362 90.51 21.48 -0.87
CA ASP A 362 91.44 20.37 -1.12
C ASP A 362 92.21 20.58 -2.45
N ASN A 363 91.58 21.20 -3.46
CA ASN A 363 92.25 21.62 -4.69
C ASN A 363 93.19 22.83 -4.50
N GLN A 364 92.84 23.81 -3.66
CA GLN A 364 93.76 24.92 -3.31
C GLN A 364 95.00 24.44 -2.54
N GLU A 365 94.85 23.51 -1.59
CA GLU A 365 95.99 22.94 -0.86
C GLU A 365 96.93 22.15 -1.77
N LYS A 366 96.42 21.41 -2.75
CA LYS A 366 97.26 20.72 -3.75
C LYS A 366 98.06 21.67 -4.64
N ILE A 367 97.51 22.85 -4.97
CA ILE A 367 98.23 23.88 -5.75
C ILE A 367 99.36 24.50 -4.91
N ILE A 368 99.15 24.69 -3.61
CA ILE A 368 100.17 25.24 -2.70
C ILE A 368 101.31 24.24 -2.48
N VAL A 369 101.02 22.96 -2.26
CA VAL A 369 102.06 21.93 -2.09
C VAL A 369 102.84 21.67 -3.39
N GLY A 370 102.23 21.90 -4.56
CA GLY A 370 102.91 21.81 -5.85
C GLY A 370 103.89 22.95 -6.15
N LEU A 371 103.80 24.10 -5.44
CA LEU A 371 104.70 25.25 -5.61
C LEU A 371 105.96 25.17 -4.74
N ASP A 372 105.97 24.35 -3.69
CA ASP A 372 107.15 24.13 -2.81
C ASP A 372 108.12 23.05 -3.33
N THR A 373 107.87 22.49 -4.52
CA THR A 373 108.72 21.45 -5.15
C THR A 373 109.24 21.78 -6.56
N ALA A 374 109.28 23.06 -6.94
CA ALA A 374 109.86 23.50 -8.22
C ALA A 374 111.23 24.18 -8.04
#